data_AF-A0A5C7B9Q4-F1
#
_entry.id   AF-A0A5C7B9Q4-F1
#
_cell.length_a   1.000
_cell.length_b   1.000
_cell.length_c   1.000
_cell.angle_alpha   90.00
_cell.angle_beta   90.00
_cell.angle_gamma   90.00
#
_symmetry.space_group_name_H-M   'P 1'
#
loop_
_entity.id
_entity.type
_entity.pdbx_description
1 polymer ?
#
loop_
_entity_poly.entity_id
_entity_poly.type
_entity_poly.pdbx_seq_one_letter_code
_entity_poly.pdbx_strand_id
1 'polypeptide(L)'
;MKFSKSAFVQARKKIKPEVFDKLSQILLSVFYTNNDAAIKLWKGFRLLAVDGSRITLPITDELKTIYGKTKNQSDSVIVQARCSVIYDIILPKK
;
A
#
# COMPACT_ATOMS: atom_id res chain seq x y z
N MET A 1 17.26 -14.55 -19.76
CA MET A 1 17.18 -15.57 -18.69
C MET A 1 15.69 -15.77 -18.36
N LYS A 2 15.15 -17.00 -18.46
CA LYS A 2 13.70 -17.28 -18.30
C LYS A 2 13.50 -18.05 -16.99
N PHE A 3 12.74 -17.47 -16.05
CA PHE A 3 12.46 -18.11 -14.76
C PHE A 3 11.13 -18.89 -14.81
N SER A 4 11.05 -20.00 -14.06
CA SER A 4 9.79 -20.72 -13.89
C SER A 4 8.85 -19.97 -12.93
N LYS A 5 7.54 -20.19 -13.06
CA LYS A 5 6.54 -19.62 -12.13
C LYS A 5 6.81 -20.02 -10.67
N SER A 6 7.28 -21.26 -10.44
CA SER A 6 7.63 -21.74 -9.11
C SER A 6 8.87 -21.03 -8.54
N ALA A 7 9.91 -20.83 -9.35
CA ALA A 7 11.11 -20.10 -8.94
C ALA A 7 10.78 -18.66 -8.52
N PHE A 8 9.89 -17.98 -9.25
CA PHE A 8 9.43 -16.64 -8.89
C PHE A 8 8.69 -16.61 -7.54
N VAL A 9 7.74 -17.53 -7.31
CA VAL A 9 7.00 -17.61 -6.04
C VAL A 9 7.93 -17.91 -4.86
N GLN A 10 8.88 -18.83 -5.03
CA GLN A 10 9.86 -19.17 -4.00
C GLN A 10 10.78 -17.98 -3.68
N ALA A 11 11.24 -17.24 -4.69
CA ALA A 11 12.03 -16.04 -4.47
C ALA A 11 11.24 -14.95 -3.73
N ARG A 12 9.97 -14.71 -4.10
CA ARG A 12 9.10 -13.74 -3.44
C ARG A 12 8.90 -14.04 -1.96
N LYS A 13 8.77 -15.32 -1.58
CA LYS A 13 8.63 -15.74 -0.18
C LYS A 13 9.83 -15.38 0.70
N LYS A 14 11.01 -15.15 0.11
CA LYS A 14 12.21 -14.72 0.86
C LYS A 14 12.17 -13.24 1.24
N ILE A 15 11.26 -12.46 0.65
CA ILE A 15 11.12 -11.04 0.93
C ILE A 15 10.20 -10.86 2.13
N LYS A 16 10.77 -10.31 3.21
CA LYS A 16 10.06 -9.93 4.43
C LYS A 16 9.17 -8.70 4.16
N PRO A 17 7.87 -8.70 4.49
CA PRO A 17 6.96 -7.56 4.25
C PRO A 17 7.45 -6.22 4.83
N GLU A 18 8.21 -6.27 5.92
CA GLU A 18 8.81 -5.12 6.60
C GLU A 18 9.74 -4.31 5.70
N VAL A 19 10.27 -4.91 4.63
CA VAL A 19 11.09 -4.20 3.64
C VAL A 19 10.31 -3.09 2.95
N PHE A 20 9.00 -3.28 2.72
CA PHE A 20 8.17 -2.30 2.01
C PHE A 20 7.90 -1.06 2.88
N ASP A 21 7.68 -1.26 4.18
CA ASP A 21 7.58 -0.15 5.13
C ASP A 21 8.90 0.62 5.21
N LYS A 22 10.03 -0.11 5.36
CA LYS A 22 11.35 0.52 5.41
C LYS A 22 11.67 1.29 4.14
N LEU A 23 11.38 0.72 2.97
CA LEU A 23 11.59 1.36 1.69
C LEU A 23 10.72 2.61 1.56
N SER A 24 9.45 2.56 1.97
CA SER A 24 8.55 3.71 1.97
C SER A 24 9.11 4.86 2.83
N GLN A 25 9.55 4.56 4.05
CA GLN A 25 10.16 5.55 4.95
C GLN A 25 11.42 6.18 4.36
N ILE A 26 12.28 5.39 3.72
CA ILE A 26 13.50 5.89 3.05
C ILE A 26 13.12 6.80 1.88
N LEU A 27 12.17 6.40 1.03
CA LEU A 27 11.72 7.20 -0.11
C LEU A 27 11.15 8.53 0.34
N LEU A 28 10.29 8.53 1.36
CA LEU A 28 9.71 9.77 1.92
C LEU A 28 10.81 10.66 2.52
N SER A 29 11.73 10.10 3.30
CA SER A 29 12.84 10.83 3.91
C SER A 29 13.73 11.50 2.84
N VAL A 30 14.17 10.74 1.85
CA VAL A 30 15.01 11.27 0.75
C VAL A 30 14.26 12.34 -0.03
N PHE A 31 12.97 12.11 -0.31
CA PHE A 31 12.16 13.07 -1.04
C PHE A 31 12.03 14.40 -0.29
N TYR A 32 11.59 14.38 0.97
CA TYR A 32 11.35 15.62 1.72
C TYR A 32 12.64 16.31 2.19
N THR A 33 13.74 15.57 2.39
CA THR A 33 15.04 16.18 2.70
C THR A 33 15.61 16.93 1.50
N ASN A 34 15.52 16.34 0.29
CA ASN A 34 16.14 16.90 -0.90
C ASN A 34 15.26 17.93 -1.63
N ASN A 35 13.97 18.00 -1.30
CA ASN A 35 12.99 18.84 -2.00
C ASN A 35 12.23 19.78 -1.05
N ASP A 36 12.79 20.13 0.10
CA ASP A 36 12.12 20.95 1.12
C ASP A 36 11.67 22.32 0.56
N ALA A 37 12.54 23.00 -0.20
CA ALA A 37 12.22 24.24 -0.92
C ALA A 37 11.16 24.07 -2.03
N ALA A 38 10.89 22.83 -2.44
CA ALA A 38 9.91 22.50 -3.46
C ALA A 38 8.52 22.23 -2.86
N ILE A 39 8.38 22.04 -1.54
CA ILE A 39 7.10 21.79 -0.89
C ILE A 39 6.24 23.06 -0.95
N LYS A 40 5.14 23.03 -1.69
CA LYS A 40 4.23 24.17 -1.82
C LYS A 40 3.08 24.06 -0.82
N LEU A 41 2.84 25.16 -0.11
CA LEU A 41 1.66 25.30 0.75
C LEU A 41 0.53 25.97 -0.02
N TRP A 42 -0.69 25.47 0.16
CA TRP A 42 -1.90 26.13 -0.31
C TRP A 42 -2.49 26.96 0.80
N LYS A 43 -2.46 28.30 0.63
CA LYS A 43 -2.92 29.26 1.63
C LYS A 43 -2.28 29.05 3.02
N GLY A 44 -1.01 28.66 3.05
CA GLY A 44 -0.28 28.35 4.29
C GLY A 44 -0.50 26.94 4.85
N PHE A 45 -1.32 26.10 4.19
CA PHE A 45 -1.58 24.73 4.62
C PHE A 45 -0.95 23.70 3.69
N ARG A 46 -0.56 22.56 4.25
CA ARG A 46 -0.16 21.38 3.48
C ARG A 46 -1.41 20.63 3.02
N LEU A 47 -1.59 20.50 1.72
CA LEU A 47 -2.75 19.83 1.15
C LEU A 47 -2.42 18.37 0.82
N LEU A 48 -3.08 17.46 1.54
CA LEU A 48 -2.95 16.03 1.35
C LEU A 48 -4.27 15.45 0.85
N ALA A 49 -4.20 14.55 -0.13
CA ALA A 49 -5.37 13.79 -0.59
C ALA A 49 -5.28 12.37 -0.08
N VAL A 50 -6.42 11.80 0.33
CA VAL A 50 -6.51 10.42 0.78
C VAL A 50 -7.42 9.66 -0.17
N ASP A 51 -6.93 8.55 -0.70
CA ASP A 51 -7.78 7.59 -1.41
C ASP A 51 -7.83 6.27 -0.63
N GLY A 52 -8.96 5.58 -0.75
CA GLY A 52 -9.25 4.37 -0.02
C GLY A 52 -9.86 3.32 -0.93
N SER A 53 -9.37 2.09 -0.83
CA SER A 53 -9.86 0.96 -1.62
C SER A 53 -10.11 -0.27 -0.74
N ARG A 54 -10.90 -1.20 -1.27
CA ARG A 54 -11.12 -2.53 -0.67
C ARG A 54 -10.47 -3.58 -1.55
N ILE A 55 -9.70 -4.47 -0.94
CA ILE A 55 -8.99 -5.55 -1.61
C ILE A 55 -9.63 -6.86 -1.18
N THR A 56 -10.15 -7.61 -2.14
CA THR A 56 -10.61 -8.99 -1.89
C THR A 56 -9.40 -9.90 -1.74
N LEU A 57 -9.32 -10.58 -0.61
CA LEU A 57 -8.21 -11.45 -0.25
C LEU A 57 -8.55 -12.94 -0.50
N PRO A 58 -7.54 -13.81 -0.66
CA PRO A 58 -7.74 -15.25 -0.62
C PRO A 58 -8.41 -15.70 0.67
N ILE A 59 -9.26 -16.71 0.59
CA ILE A 59 -10.01 -17.22 1.73
C ILE A 59 -9.12 -18.23 2.48
N THR A 60 -8.43 -17.77 3.52
CA THR A 60 -7.65 -18.63 4.44
C THR A 60 -8.09 -18.37 5.89
N ASP A 61 -7.88 -19.33 6.80
CA ASP A 61 -8.28 -19.17 8.20
C ASP A 61 -7.48 -18.10 8.93
N GLU A 62 -6.21 -17.92 8.56
CA GLU A 62 -5.38 -16.78 8.97
C GLU A 62 -6.02 -15.45 8.57
N LEU A 63 -6.34 -15.26 7.29
CA LEU A 63 -6.87 -13.99 6.79
C LEU A 63 -8.29 -13.71 7.30
N LYS A 64 -9.12 -14.75 7.49
CA LYS A 64 -10.42 -14.63 8.16
C LYS A 64 -10.27 -14.15 9.61
N THR A 65 -9.23 -14.58 10.31
CA THR A 65 -8.96 -14.18 11.69
C THR A 65 -8.50 -12.72 11.76
N ILE A 66 -7.67 -12.28 10.82
CA ILE A 66 -7.13 -10.91 10.78
C ILE A 66 -8.15 -9.89 10.24
N TYR A 67 -8.83 -10.21 9.14
CA TYR A 67 -9.67 -9.25 8.39
C TYR A 67 -11.17 -9.52 8.52
N GLY A 68 -11.57 -10.60 9.18
CA GLY A 68 -12.96 -10.99 9.33
C GLY A 68 -13.56 -11.65 8.08
N LYS A 69 -14.87 -11.89 8.16
CA LYS A 69 -15.67 -12.49 7.09
C LYS A 69 -16.85 -11.57 6.79
N THR A 70 -17.07 -11.29 5.52
CA THR A 70 -18.28 -10.63 5.04
C THR A 70 -19.09 -11.64 4.26
N LYS A 71 -20.40 -11.72 4.53
CA LYS A 71 -21.34 -12.51 3.74
C LYS A 71 -22.17 -11.60 2.85
N ASN A 72 -22.44 -12.02 1.62
CA ASN A 72 -23.49 -11.41 0.81
C ASN A 72 -24.83 -12.14 1.04
N GLN A 73 -25.92 -11.64 0.42
CA GLN A 73 -27.25 -12.25 0.51
C GLN A 73 -27.30 -13.68 -0.07
N SER A 74 -26.26 -14.10 -0.79
CA SER A 74 -26.12 -15.41 -1.45
C SER A 74 -25.27 -16.40 -0.64
N ASP A 75 -25.07 -16.15 0.66
CA ASP A 75 -24.28 -16.95 1.61
C ASP A 75 -22.80 -17.16 1.25
N SER A 76 -22.31 -16.47 0.22
CA SER A 76 -20.90 -16.52 -0.17
C SER A 76 -20.06 -15.69 0.79
N VAL A 77 -18.97 -16.29 1.29
CA VAL A 77 -18.05 -15.66 2.25
C VAL A 77 -16.90 -15.03 1.48
N ILE A 78 -16.69 -13.72 1.70
CA ILE A 78 -15.52 -13.00 1.22
C ILE A 78 -14.69 -12.49 2.40
N VAL A 79 -13.39 -12.39 2.20
CA VAL A 79 -12.44 -11.74 3.12
C VAL A 79 -11.94 -10.49 2.42
N GLN A 80 -12.09 -9.33 3.06
CA GLN A 80 -11.70 -8.05 2.45
C GLN A 80 -10.83 -7.23 3.39
N ALA A 81 -9.70 -6.74 2.87
CA ALA A 81 -8.91 -5.73 3.54
C ALA A 81 -9.29 -4.33 3.03
N ARG A 82 -9.11 -3.32 3.89
CA ARG A 82 -9.15 -1.91 3.49
C ARG A 82 -7.71 -1.43 3.32
N CYS A 83 -7.44 -0.74 2.23
CA CYS A 83 -6.18 -0.01 2.04
C CYS A 83 -6.48 1.48 1.90
N SER A 84 -5.59 2.32 2.41
CA SER A 84 -5.65 3.77 2.24
C SER A 84 -4.27 4.29 1.85
N VAL A 85 -4.24 5.24 0.94
CA VAL A 85 -3.03 5.89 0.47
C VAL A 85 -3.21 7.40 0.64
N ILE A 86 -2.16 8.05 1.14
CA ILE A 86 -2.09 9.50 1.29
C ILE A 86 -1.13 10.03 0.22
N TYR A 87 -1.58 11.03 -0.53
CA TYR A 87 -0.83 11.72 -1.57
C TYR A 87 -0.55 13.15 -1.16
N ASP A 88 0.68 13.59 -1.38
CA ASP A 88 1.02 15.02 -1.36
C ASP A 88 0.73 15.60 -2.76
N ILE A 89 -0.33 16.40 -2.88
CA ILE A 89 -0.90 16.78 -4.18
C ILE A 89 -0.39 18.13 -4.70
N ILE A 90 0.42 18.85 -3.92
CA ILE A 90 1.01 20.12 -4.35
C ILE A 90 2.53 19.98 -4.40
N LEU A 91 2.96 19.03 -5.22
CA LEU A 91 4.35 18.97 -5.65
C LEU A 91 4.56 19.92 -6.84
N PRO A 92 5.73 20.56 -6.94
CA PRO A 92 6.06 21.36 -8.11
C PRO A 92 6.08 20.43 -9.33
N LYS A 93 5.49 20.87 -10.44
CA LYS A 93 5.71 20.21 -11.72
C LYS A 93 7.21 20.29 -12.02
N LYS A 94 7.82 19.13 -12.29
CA LYS A 94 9.14 19.08 -12.91
C LYS A 94 9.12 19.80 -14.25
#